data_AF-A0A537J0D3-F1
#
_entry.id   AF-A0A537J0D3-F1
#
_cell.length_a   1.000
_cell.length_b   1.000
_cell.length_c   1.000
_cell.angle_alpha   90.00
_cell.angle_beta   90.00
_cell.angle_gamma   90.00
#
_symmetry.space_group_name_H-M   'P 1'
#
loop_
_entity.id
_entity.type
_entity.pdbx_description
1 polymer ?
#
loop_
_entity_poly.entity_id
_entity_poly.type
_entity_poly.pdbx_seq_one_letter_code
_entity_poly.pdbx_strand_id
1 'polypeptide(L)'
;MVGGDLATAALTIAAFGTSDGRVVIARSPDLELDVAGVLRRAVEPLGGRGGGRPAFAQGAVLREKVGEAVTALRAEVHRALNVKP
;
A
#
# COMPACT_ATOMS: atom_id res chain seq x y z
N MET A 1 -5.32 7.54 17.47
CA MET A 1 -4.50 6.36 17.80
C MET A 1 -4.29 5.61 16.50
N VAL A 2 -3.07 5.54 15.98
CA VAL A 2 -2.75 4.72 14.79
C VAL A 2 -2.11 3.46 15.34
N GLY A 3 -2.85 2.36 15.38
CA GLY A 3 -2.34 1.06 15.80
C GLY A 3 -1.66 0.36 14.62
N GLY A 4 -0.48 -0.22 14.86
CA GLY A 4 0.20 -1.09 13.91
C GLY A 4 0.49 -2.43 14.60
N ASP A 5 0.22 -3.53 13.91
CA ASP A 5 0.60 -4.87 14.34
C ASP A 5 1.93 -5.24 13.65
N LEU A 6 2.87 -5.82 14.41
CA LEU A 6 4.16 -6.25 13.89
C LEU A 6 4.11 -7.75 13.64
N ALA A 7 4.07 -8.15 12.37
CA ALA A 7 4.06 -9.55 11.98
C ALA A 7 5.43 -9.99 11.43
N THR A 8 6.02 -11.04 12.01
CA THR A 8 7.11 -11.81 11.40
C THR A 8 6.53 -13.05 10.74
N ALA A 9 5.90 -12.88 9.58
CA ALA A 9 5.30 -13.97 8.82
C ALA A 9 5.78 -13.92 7.35
N ALA A 10 6.13 -15.09 6.82
CA ALA A 10 6.33 -15.26 5.39
C ALA A 10 5.07 -14.84 4.62
N LEU A 11 5.23 -14.27 3.43
CA LEU A 11 4.11 -13.84 2.56
C LEU A 11 3.24 -12.69 3.12
N THR A 12 3.83 -11.82 3.94
CA THR A 12 3.13 -10.65 4.51
C THR A 12 3.25 -9.41 3.62
N ILE A 13 2.19 -8.60 3.58
CA ILE A 13 2.18 -7.23 3.05
C ILE A 13 1.70 -6.29 4.16
N ALA A 14 2.40 -5.18 4.36
CA ALA A 14 1.99 -4.11 5.25
C ALA A 14 1.66 -2.86 4.43
N ALA A 15 0.51 -2.24 4.67
CA ALA A 15 0.11 -0.98 4.07
C ALA A 15 -0.47 -0.07 5.15
N PHE A 16 -0.02 1.18 5.22
CA PHE A 16 -0.51 2.15 6.20
C PHE A 16 -0.47 3.57 5.66
N GLY A 17 -1.31 4.41 6.24
CA GLY A 17 -1.40 5.84 5.93
C GLY A 17 -1.12 6.70 7.15
N THR A 18 -0.57 7.89 6.93
CA THR A 18 -0.31 8.89 7.96
C THR A 18 -1.31 10.04 7.85
N SER A 19 -1.55 10.74 8.97
CA SER A 19 -2.52 11.84 9.02
C SER A 19 -2.17 13.04 8.14
N ASP A 20 -0.92 13.15 7.68
CA ASP A 20 -0.42 14.21 6.81
C ASP A 20 -0.46 13.84 5.32
N GLY A 21 -1.12 12.74 4.93
CA GLY A 21 -1.35 12.42 3.53
C GLY A 21 -0.41 11.37 2.94
N ARG A 22 0.56 10.83 3.69
CA ARG A 22 1.48 9.82 3.16
C ARG A 22 0.87 8.44 3.27
N VAL A 23 1.22 7.58 2.32
CA VAL A 23 0.89 6.16 2.32
C VAL A 23 2.13 5.36 1.99
N VAL A 24 2.29 4.23 2.68
CA VAL A 24 3.44 3.35 2.56
C VAL A 24 2.94 1.93 2.37
N ILE A 25 3.60 1.18 1.49
CA ILE A 25 3.38 -0.25 1.30
C ILE A 25 4.71 -1.00 1.24
N ALA A 26 4.78 -2.13 1.93
CA ALA A 26 5.94 -3.01 1.95
C ALA A 26 5.48 -4.46 1.90
N ARG A 27 6.36 -5.35 1.41
CA ARG A 27 6.13 -6.79 1.40
C ARG A 27 7.30 -7.55 2.01
N SER A 28 7.03 -8.76 2.48
CA SER A 28 8.06 -9.76 2.79
C SER A 28 8.91 -10.10 1.54
N PRO A 29 10.20 -10.48 1.71
CA PRO A 29 11.09 -10.85 0.61
C PRO A 29 10.56 -12.00 -0.25
N ASP A 30 9.92 -12.99 0.38
CA ASP A 30 9.44 -14.24 -0.23
C ASP A 30 8.19 -14.08 -1.10
N LEU A 31 7.65 -12.85 -1.19
CA LEU A 31 6.50 -12.57 -2.02
C LEU A 31 6.93 -11.87 -3.33
N GLU A 32 6.60 -12.49 -4.47
CA GLU A 32 6.76 -11.87 -5.77
C GLU A 32 5.59 -10.94 -6.09
N LEU A 33 5.72 -9.68 -5.66
CA LEU A 33 4.75 -8.63 -5.94
C LEU A 33 5.47 -7.31 -6.23
N ASP A 34 5.08 -6.62 -7.30
CA ASP A 34 5.50 -5.24 -7.56
C ASP A 34 4.65 -4.25 -6.73
N VAL A 35 5.12 -3.95 -5.52
CA VAL A 35 4.39 -3.02 -4.64
C VAL A 35 4.44 -1.57 -5.12
N ALA A 36 5.43 -1.19 -5.93
CA ALA A 36 5.52 0.16 -6.49
C ALA A 36 4.45 0.38 -7.56
N GLY A 37 4.22 -0.62 -8.42
CA GLY A 37 3.10 -0.62 -9.36
C GLY A 37 1.74 -0.63 -8.66
N VAL A 38 1.58 -1.45 -7.61
CA VAL A 38 0.36 -1.48 -6.78
C VAL A 38 0.07 -0.11 -6.17
N LEU A 39 1.08 0.53 -5.57
CA LEU A 39 0.93 1.85 -4.97
C LEU A 39 0.45 2.88 -5.99
N ARG A 40 1.10 2.94 -7.17
CA ARG A 40 0.74 3.91 -8.22
C ARG A 40 -0.73 3.77 -8.64
N ARG A 41 -1.16 2.54 -8.93
CA ARG A 41 -2.56 2.26 -9.30
C ARG A 41 -3.56 2.66 -8.22
N ALA A 42 -3.18 2.56 -6.94
CA ALA A 42 -4.03 2.96 -5.83
C ALA A 42 -4.11 4.48 -5.63
N VAL A 43 -3.01 5.22 -5.80
CA VAL A 43 -2.96 6.65 -5.45
C VAL A 43 -3.23 7.59 -6.63
N GLU A 44 -2.89 7.21 -7.86
CA GLU A 44 -3.09 8.05 -9.05
C GLU A 44 -4.55 8.45 -9.29
N PRO A 45 -5.55 7.54 -9.15
CA PRO A 45 -6.97 7.91 -9.28
C PRO A 45 -7.45 8.92 -8.23
N LEU A 46 -6.73 9.03 -7.11
CA LEU A 46 -7.01 9.96 -6.02
C LEU A 46 -6.27 11.31 -6.19
N GLY A 47 -5.62 11.53 -7.33
CA GLY A 47 -4.75 12.68 -7.58
C GLY A 47 -3.41 12.62 -6.84
N GLY A 48 -3.08 11.46 -6.25
CA GLY A 48 -1.84 11.21 -5.54
C GLY A 48 -0.69 10.84 -6.47
N ARG A 49 0.52 10.81 -5.90
CA ARG A 49 1.73 10.35 -6.59
C ARG A 49 2.59 9.51 -5.66
N GLY A 50 3.35 8.59 -6.23
CA GLY A 50 4.23 7.73 -5.46
C GLY A 50 5.24 6.97 -6.32
N GLY A 51 6.15 6.31 -5.63
CA GLY A 51 7.21 5.52 -6.23
C GLY A 51 7.99 4.73 -5.19
N GLY A 52 8.92 3.92 -5.65
CA GLY A 52 9.72 3.08 -4.77
C GLY A 52 10.46 1.99 -5.53
N ARG A 53 10.74 0.92 -4.80
CA ARG A 53 11.31 -0.33 -5.30
C ARG A 53 10.23 -1.42 -5.24
N PRO A 54 10.40 -2.55 -5.94
CA PRO A 54 9.43 -3.65 -5.90
C PRO A 54 9.13 -4.22 -4.50
N ALA A 55 10.02 -4.05 -3.52
CA ALA A 55 9.81 -4.52 -2.14
C ALA A 55 9.18 -3.46 -1.21
N PHE A 56 9.29 -2.18 -1.56
CA PHE A 56 8.88 -1.06 -0.72
C PHE A 56 8.56 0.17 -1.56
N ALA A 57 7.40 0.78 -1.34
CA ALA A 57 7.01 2.00 -2.01
C ALA A 57 6.29 2.99 -1.09
N GLN A 58 6.40 4.27 -1.43
CA GLN A 58 5.75 5.36 -0.70
C GLN A 58 5.11 6.36 -1.66
N GLY A 59 4.01 6.94 -1.22
CA GLY A 59 3.26 7.92 -1.98
C GLY A 59 2.55 8.92 -1.08
N ALA A 60 1.89 9.88 -1.72
CA ALA A 60 1.12 10.91 -1.05
C ALA A 60 -0.20 11.14 -1.79
N VAL A 61 -1.24 11.40 -1.01
CA VAL A 61 -2.58 11.85 -1.42
C VAL A 61 -2.97 13.05 -0.53
N LEU A 62 -4.09 13.71 -0.84
CA LEU A 62 -4.66 14.68 0.10
C LEU A 62 -4.98 13.99 1.43
N ARG A 63 -4.83 14.70 2.56
CA ARG A 63 -5.00 14.14 3.91
C ARG A 63 -6.36 13.46 4.11
N GLU A 64 -7.42 14.00 3.52
CA GLU A 64 -8.78 13.48 3.56
C GLU A 64 -8.98 12.21 2.71
N LYS A 65 -8.02 11.90 1.83
CA LYS A 65 -8.01 10.73 0.94
C LYS A 65 -7.17 9.57 1.46
N VAL A 66 -6.50 9.71 2.60
CA VAL A 66 -5.62 8.66 3.15
C VAL A 66 -6.36 7.35 3.40
N GLY A 67 -7.56 7.41 4.00
CA GLY A 67 -8.37 6.21 4.23
C GLY A 67 -8.74 5.51 2.93
N GLU A 68 -9.17 6.27 1.93
CA GLU A 68 -9.52 5.77 0.60
C GLU A 68 -8.30 5.15 -0.10
N ALA A 69 -7.11 5.75 0.05
CA ALA A 69 -5.87 5.23 -0.49
C ALA A 69 -5.45 3.89 0.15
N VAL A 70 -5.61 3.73 1.47
CA VAL A 70 -5.33 2.46 2.15
C VAL A 70 -6.32 1.37 1.73
N THR A 71 -7.61 1.71 1.56
CA THR A 71 -8.61 0.78 1.02
C THR A 71 -8.28 0.37 -0.43
N ALA A 72 -7.87 1.33 -1.27
CA ALA A 72 -7.46 1.05 -2.65
C ALA A 72 -6.20 0.16 -2.71
N LEU A 73 -5.21 0.38 -1.84
CA LEU A 73 -4.04 -0.49 -1.70
C LEU A 73 -4.46 -1.93 -1.41
N ARG A 74 -5.38 -2.16 -0.47
CA ARG A 74 -5.89 -3.51 -0.17
C ARG A 74 -6.54 -4.15 -1.39
N ALA A 75 -7.38 -3.42 -2.12
CA ALA A 75 -8.05 -3.93 -3.31
C ALA A 75 -7.06 -4.28 -4.44
N GLU A 76 -6.05 -3.44 -4.67
CA GLU A 76 -5.02 -3.67 -5.69
C GLU A 76 -4.11 -4.87 -5.33
N VAL A 77 -3.79 -5.05 -4.05
CA VAL A 77 -3.06 -6.24 -3.57
C VAL A 77 -3.84 -7.51 -3.86
N HIS A 78 -5.13 -7.53 -3.51
CA HIS A 78 -5.99 -8.69 -3.76
C HIS A 78 -6.13 -9.01 -5.25
N ARG A 79 -6.28 -7.97 -6.09
CA ARG A 79 -6.28 -8.14 -7.54
C ARG A 79 -4.95 -8.72 -8.05
N ALA A 80 -3.83 -8.18 -7.60
CA ALA A 80 -2.50 -8.60 -8.06
C ALA A 80 -2.15 -10.03 -7.63
N LEU A 81 -2.59 -10.46 -6.44
CA LEU A 81 -2.38 -11.81 -5.93
C LEU A 81 -3.47 -12.80 -6.35
N ASN A 82 -4.49 -12.36 -7.09
CA ASN A 82 -5.65 -13.16 -7.49
C ASN A 82 -6.37 -13.83 -6.30
N VAL A 83 -6.42 -13.14 -5.15
CA VAL A 83 -7.08 -13.63 -3.93
C VAL A 83 -8.41 -12.88 -3.78
N LYS A 84 -9.51 -13.61 -3.54
CA LYS A 84 -10.81 -12.97 -3.28
C LYS A 84 -10.77 -12.16 -1.96
N PRO A 85 -11.44 -10.99 -1.91
CA PRO A 85 -11.24 -10.01 -0.86
C PRO A 85 -11.77 -10.33 0.53
#